data_AF-A0AA41Z847-F1
#
_entry.id   AF-A0AA41Z847-F1
#
_cell.length_a   1.000
_cell.length_b   1.000
_cell.length_c   1.000
_cell.angle_alpha   90.00
_cell.angle_beta   90.00
_cell.angle_gamma   90.00
#
_symmetry.space_group_name_H-M   'P 1'
#
loop_
_entity.id
_entity.type
_entity.pdbx_description
1 polymer ?
#
loop_
_entity_poly.entity_id
_entity_poly.type
_entity_poly.pdbx_seq_one_letter_code
_entity_poly.pdbx_strand_id
1 'polypeptide(L)'
;MALRTQPNDERRAPRSPVECRATARIALSIEVLDASSHGIRARLSIPLPPGVTLKISLPDGTERHARIVWANDGDIGCEFLAPLTMRELDALLAATPIARPR
;
A
#
# COMPACT_ATOMS: atom_id res chain seq x y z
N MET A 1 49.58 -2.59 24.15
CA MET A 1 48.56 -3.57 23.72
C MET A 1 47.21 -2.87 23.76
N ALA A 2 46.60 -2.58 22.60
CA ALA A 2 45.32 -1.88 22.54
C ALA A 2 44.17 -2.89 22.63
N LEU A 3 43.30 -2.73 23.64
CA LEU A 3 42.07 -3.49 23.79
C LEU A 3 41.12 -3.11 22.64
N ARG A 4 40.77 -4.07 21.79
CA ARG A 4 39.70 -3.92 20.79
C ARG A 4 38.37 -3.90 21.55
N THR A 5 37.77 -2.71 21.70
CA THR A 5 36.39 -2.58 22.16
C THR A 5 35.48 -3.24 21.14
N GLN A 6 34.87 -4.38 21.49
CA GLN A 6 33.83 -4.97 20.65
C GLN A 6 32.58 -4.08 20.75
N PRO A 7 31.90 -3.79 19.62
CA PRO A 7 30.65 -3.04 19.66
C PRO A 7 29.62 -3.84 20.46
N ASN A 8 28.92 -3.14 21.35
CA ASN A 8 27.88 -3.71 22.20
C ASN A 8 26.79 -4.32 21.31
N ASP A 9 26.50 -5.60 21.52
CA ASP A 9 25.52 -6.33 20.72
C ASP A 9 24.11 -6.14 21.31
N GLU A 10 23.40 -5.12 20.86
CA GLU A 10 22.06 -4.75 21.35
C GLU A 10 20.92 -5.59 20.73
N ARG A 11 21.24 -6.71 20.10
CA ARG A 11 20.22 -7.58 19.49
C ARG A 11 19.35 -8.22 20.58
N ARG A 12 18.03 -8.16 20.39
CA ARG A 12 17.05 -8.83 21.28
C ARG A 12 17.19 -10.36 21.34
N ALA A 13 17.84 -10.98 20.35
CA ALA A 13 18.02 -12.42 20.25
C ALA A 13 19.22 -12.79 19.35
N PRO A 14 19.87 -13.95 19.55
CA PRO A 14 20.93 -14.45 18.67
C PRO A 14 20.39 -14.75 17.26
N ARG A 15 21.22 -14.57 16.22
CA ARG A 15 20.87 -14.87 14.81
C ARG A 15 21.59 -16.13 14.34
N SER A 16 20.87 -17.05 13.69
CA SER A 16 21.47 -18.15 12.93
C SER A 16 21.60 -17.74 11.47
N PRO A 17 22.75 -17.98 10.80
CA PRO A 17 22.90 -17.69 9.38
C PRO A 17 21.94 -18.56 8.56
N VAL A 18 21.23 -17.95 7.61
CA VAL A 18 20.38 -18.66 6.64
C VAL A 18 20.40 -17.89 5.33
N GLU A 19 20.40 -18.61 4.21
CA GLU A 19 20.32 -18.05 2.87
C GLU A 19 19.20 -18.76 2.11
N CYS A 20 18.09 -18.06 1.88
CA CYS A 20 16.93 -18.62 1.20
C CYS A 20 16.16 -17.55 0.41
N ARG A 21 15.38 -17.98 -0.58
CA ARG A 21 14.43 -17.11 -1.27
C ARG A 21 13.19 -16.93 -0.42
N ALA A 22 12.67 -15.71 -0.35
CA ALA A 22 11.44 -15.38 0.36
C ALA A 22 10.63 -14.34 -0.42
N THR A 23 9.34 -14.23 -0.10
CA THR A 23 8.45 -13.18 -0.61
C THR A 23 8.04 -12.30 0.56
N ALA A 24 8.11 -10.98 0.36
CA ALA A 24 7.59 -10.01 1.32
C ALA A 24 6.32 -9.36 0.76
N ARG A 25 5.39 -9.02 1.65
CA ARG A 25 4.29 -8.10 1.37
C ARG A 25 4.54 -6.84 2.20
N ILE A 26 4.42 -5.68 1.58
CA ILE A 26 4.60 -4.40 2.25
C ILE A 26 3.24 -3.76 2.49
N ALA A 27 3.06 -3.20 3.68
CA ALA A 27 1.98 -2.26 3.94
C ALA A 27 2.52 -0.86 3.69
N LEU A 28 1.87 -0.10 2.81
CA LEU A 28 2.18 1.30 2.57
C LEU A 28 0.91 2.14 2.70
N SER A 29 1.06 3.33 3.27
CA SER A 29 -0.02 4.31 3.31
C SER A 29 -0.17 4.97 1.95
N ILE A 30 -1.41 5.12 1.50
CA ILE A 30 -1.76 5.79 0.24
C ILE A 30 -2.82 6.85 0.53
N GLU A 31 -2.85 7.90 -0.27
CA GLU A 31 -3.91 8.91 -0.22
C GLU A 31 -4.86 8.68 -1.39
N VAL A 32 -6.10 8.26 -1.13
CA VAL A 32 -7.13 8.09 -2.17
C VAL A 32 -7.67 9.46 -2.53
N LEU A 33 -7.53 9.85 -3.80
CA LEU A 33 -7.91 11.17 -4.32
C LEU A 33 -9.33 11.18 -4.89
N ASP A 34 -9.72 10.08 -5.54
CA ASP A 34 -11.08 9.83 -6.01
C ASP A 34 -11.34 8.32 -6.18
N ALA A 35 -12.62 7.97 -6.27
CA ALA A 35 -13.08 6.59 -6.41
C ALA A 35 -14.28 6.48 -7.35
N SER A 36 -14.37 5.35 -8.04
CA SER A 36 -15.52 4.89 -8.81
C SER A 36 -15.82 3.43 -8.46
N SER A 37 -16.87 2.86 -9.05
CA SER A 37 -17.16 1.42 -8.90
C SER A 37 -16.06 0.51 -9.46
N HIS A 38 -15.23 0.99 -10.40
CA HIS A 38 -14.23 0.16 -11.07
C HIS A 38 -12.80 0.45 -10.63
N GLY A 39 -12.57 1.46 -9.80
CA GLY A 39 -11.20 1.83 -9.47
C GLY A 39 -11.08 3.10 -8.65
N ILE A 40 -9.83 3.46 -8.38
CA ILE A 40 -9.46 4.67 -7.64
C ILE A 40 -8.30 5.38 -8.32
N ARG A 41 -8.19 6.68 -8.07
CA ARG A 41 -6.93 7.41 -8.19
C ARG A 41 -6.34 7.60 -6.80
N ALA A 42 -5.05 7.35 -6.65
CA ALA A 42 -4.36 7.50 -5.37
C ALA A 42 -2.96 8.07 -5.53
N ARG A 43 -2.44 8.66 -4.46
CA ARG A 43 -1.05 9.13 -4.35
C ARG A 43 -0.23 8.19 -3.48
N LEU A 44 1.00 7.93 -3.91
CA LEU A 44 1.98 7.07 -3.25
C LEU A 44 3.22 7.86 -2.83
N SER A 45 3.85 7.45 -1.73
CA SER A 45 5.17 7.93 -1.30
C SER A 45 6.34 7.22 -1.98
N ILE A 46 6.08 6.10 -2.65
CA ILE A 46 7.07 5.31 -3.39
C ILE A 46 6.58 5.05 -4.82
N PRO A 47 7.48 5.06 -5.82
CA PRO A 47 7.10 4.76 -7.19
C PRO A 47 6.76 3.28 -7.33
N LEU A 48 5.56 2.98 -7.84
CA LEU A 48 5.14 1.63 -8.23
C LEU A 48 4.73 1.62 -9.71
N PRO A 49 5.26 0.69 -10.52
CA PRO A 49 4.98 0.66 -11.95
C PRO A 49 3.58 0.10 -12.26
N PRO A 50 3.02 0.43 -13.44
CA PRO A 50 1.84 -0.26 -13.97
C PRO A 50 2.00 -1.79 -13.99
N GLY A 51 0.91 -2.51 -13.78
CA GLY A 51 0.87 -3.97 -13.67
C GLY A 51 1.03 -4.52 -12.24
N VAL A 52 1.52 -3.71 -11.30
CA VAL A 52 1.56 -4.10 -9.88
C VAL A 52 0.14 -4.23 -9.34
N THR A 53 -0.09 -5.31 -8.56
CA THR A 53 -1.37 -5.53 -7.87
C THR A 53 -1.23 -5.15 -6.39
N LEU A 54 -2.09 -4.23 -5.96
CA LEU A 54 -2.22 -3.79 -4.59
C LEU A 54 -3.39 -4.51 -3.92
N LYS A 55 -3.25 -4.78 -2.62
CA LYS A 55 -4.39 -5.08 -1.75
C LYS A 55 -4.69 -3.81 -0.95
N ILE A 56 -5.83 -3.20 -1.21
CA ILE A 56 -6.22 -1.91 -0.65
C ILE A 56 -7.30 -2.13 0.39
N SER A 57 -7.05 -1.68 1.62
CA SER A 57 -8.06 -1.58 2.67
C SER A 57 -8.65 -0.18 2.63
N LEU A 58 -9.96 -0.10 2.35
CA LEU A 58 -10.71 1.14 2.24
C LEU A 58 -11.27 1.57 3.62
N PRO A 59 -11.58 2.87 3.80
CA PRO A 59 -12.07 3.40 5.09
C PRO A 59 -13.36 2.77 5.62
N ASP A 60 -14.21 2.23 4.74
CA ASP A 60 -15.45 1.53 5.10
C ASP A 60 -15.19 0.08 5.60
N GLY A 61 -13.92 -0.35 5.65
CA GLY A 61 -13.50 -1.70 6.00
C GLY A 61 -13.46 -2.67 4.81
N THR A 62 -13.85 -2.21 3.60
CA THR A 62 -13.80 -3.04 2.40
C THR A 62 -12.35 -3.28 1.97
N GLU A 63 -12.02 -4.52 1.63
CA GLU A 63 -10.74 -4.83 0.97
C GLU A 63 -10.94 -5.12 -0.52
N ARG A 64 -10.06 -4.55 -1.36
CA ARG A 64 -10.04 -4.81 -2.79
C ARG A 64 -8.64 -5.03 -3.33
N HIS A 65 -8.51 -6.01 -4.20
CA HIS A 65 -7.34 -6.13 -5.06
C HIS A 65 -7.50 -5.17 -6.24
N ALA A 66 -6.48 -4.37 -6.50
CA ALA A 66 -6.48 -3.42 -7.60
C ALA A 66 -5.16 -3.47 -8.37
N ARG A 67 -5.21 -3.36 -9.69
CA ARG A 67 -4.03 -3.29 -10.56
C ARG A 67 -3.75 -1.84 -10.92
N ILE A 68 -2.49 -1.42 -10.80
CA ILE A 68 -2.05 -0.12 -11.31
C ILE A 68 -2.14 -0.16 -12.84
N VAL A 69 -2.97 0.69 -13.44
CA VAL A 69 -3.16 0.80 -14.91
C VAL A 69 -2.34 1.94 -15.51
N TRP A 70 -2.04 2.98 -14.72
CA TRP A 70 -1.13 4.06 -15.08
C TRP A 70 -0.47 4.61 -13.82
N ALA A 71 0.70 5.22 -13.98
CA ALA A 71 1.43 5.93 -12.93
C ALA A 71 2.05 7.20 -13.51
N ASN A 72 1.90 8.33 -12.82
CA ASN A 72 2.49 9.61 -13.21
C ASN A 72 2.79 10.45 -11.97
N ASP A 73 4.03 10.91 -11.80
CA ASP A 73 4.45 11.85 -10.75
C ASP A 73 3.97 11.53 -9.32
N GLY A 74 3.99 10.24 -8.94
CA GLY A 74 3.56 9.77 -7.62
C GLY A 74 2.06 9.51 -7.49
N ASP A 75 1.26 9.91 -8.48
CA ASP A 75 -0.14 9.52 -8.61
C ASP A 75 -0.27 8.24 -9.44
N ILE A 76 -1.25 7.43 -9.12
CA ILE A 76 -1.56 6.18 -9.78
C ILE A 76 -3.05 6.06 -10.04
N GLY A 77 -3.40 5.43 -11.17
CA GLY A 77 -4.73 4.91 -11.42
C GLY A 77 -4.75 3.42 -11.15
N CYS A 78 -5.72 2.97 -10.36
CA CYS A 78 -5.94 1.57 -10.05
C CYS A 78 -7.29 1.10 -10.59
N GLU A 79 -7.30 -0.04 -11.27
CA GLU A 79 -8.52 -0.78 -11.62
C GLU A 79 -8.73 -1.91 -10.62
N PHE A 80 -9.93 -2.02 -10.04
CA PHE A 80 -10.29 -3.12 -9.18
C PHE A 80 -10.42 -4.42 -9.97
N LEU A 81 -9.81 -5.49 -9.47
CA LEU A 81 -9.96 -6.84 -10.05
C LEU A 81 -11.41 -7.34 -9.91
N ALA A 82 -12.11 -6.88 -8.87
CA ALA A 82 -13.54 -7.09 -8.69
C ALA A 82 -14.18 -5.72 -8.39
N PRO A 83 -15.10 -5.23 -9.24
CA PRO A 83 -15.76 -3.94 -9.03
C PRO A 83 -16.43 -3.84 -7.66
N LEU A 84 -16.51 -2.63 -7.14
CA LEU A 84 -17.36 -2.33 -5.99
C LEU A 84 -18.83 -2.40 -6.43
N THR A 85 -19.66 -2.98 -5.59
CA THR A 85 -21.11 -2.80 -5.68
C THR A 85 -21.45 -1.35 -5.37
N MET A 86 -22.63 -0.88 -5.83
CA MET A 86 -23.07 0.48 -5.50
C MET A 86 -23.14 0.71 -3.99
N ARG A 87 -23.57 -0.31 -3.22
CA ARG A 87 -23.61 -0.23 -1.75
C ARG A 87 -22.22 -0.02 -1.13
N GLU A 88 -21.19 -0.68 -1.65
CA GLU A 88 -19.82 -0.50 -1.17
C GLU A 88 -19.25 0.87 -1.57
N LEU A 89 -19.55 1.32 -2.80
CA LEU A 89 -19.17 2.67 -3.23
C LEU A 89 -19.83 3.74 -2.35
N ASP A 90 -21.13 3.62 -2.07
CA ASP A 90 -21.86 4.55 -1.21
C ASP A 90 -21.28 4.57 0.22
N ALA A 91 -20.92 3.39 0.75
CA ALA A 91 -20.29 3.28 2.08
C ALA A 91 -18.90 3.95 2.12
N LEU A 92 -18.08 3.75 1.08
CA LEU A 92 -16.78 4.41 0.93
C LEU A 92 -16.92 5.95 0.90
N LEU A 93 -17.87 6.45 0.10
CA LEU A 93 -18.11 7.89 -0.01
C LEU A 93 -18.64 8.47 1.31
N ALA A 94 -19.54 7.77 2.01
CA ALA A 94 -20.03 8.19 3.32
C ALA A 94 -18.93 8.18 4.40
N ALA A 95 -17.98 7.25 4.33
CA ALA A 95 -16.82 7.16 5.23
C ALA A 95 -15.76 8.24 4.96
N THR A 96 -15.90 9.04 3.88
CA THR A 96 -14.92 10.05 3.46
C THR A 96 -15.54 11.45 3.28
N PRO A 97 -16.07 12.09 4.35
CA PRO A 97 -16.88 13.32 4.24
C PRO A 97 -16.10 14.57 3.75
N ILE A 98 -14.77 14.50 3.63
CA ILE A 98 -13.89 15.62 3.32
C ILE A 98 -12.88 15.25 2.20
N ALA A 99 -13.32 14.58 1.15
CA ALA A 99 -12.54 14.52 -0.09
C ALA A 99 -12.75 15.84 -0.85
N ARG A 100 -12.13 16.94 -0.39
CA ARG A 100 -12.00 18.14 -1.22
C ARG A 100 -10.88 17.87 -2.23
N PRO A 101 -11.15 17.72 -3.54
CA PRO A 101 -10.06 17.78 -4.50
C PRO A 101 -9.44 19.18 -4.39
N ARG A 102 -8.11 19.22 -4.19
CA ARG A 102 -7.35 20.46 -4.42
C ARG A 102 -7.19 20.68 -5.90
#